data_AF-A0A8H4B808-F1
#
_entry.id   AF-A0A8H4B808-F1
#
_cell.length_a   1.000
_cell.length_b   1.000
_cell.length_c   1.000
_cell.angle_alpha   90.00
_cell.angle_beta   90.00
_cell.angle_gamma   90.00
#
_symmetry.space_group_name_H-M   'P 1'
#
loop_
_entity.id
_entity.type
_entity.pdbx_description
1 polymer ?
#
loop_
_entity_poly.entity_id
_entity_poly.type
_entity_poly.pdbx_seq_one_letter_code
_entity_poly.pdbx_strand_id
1 'polypeptide(L)'
;MSLQETEKITQKSSVCKRIGNYLCSPGRQFTVQSAAPTQFINKNANDAVQEIAIIGSDIPNNDSIYNEANRKSIGSRIFDFLTDFAGSSLMFLLTCAILVGWAIAGGILGAPDEWQIAMQDGSSIQCYYSDSLLMRQQQNHCNRLLTIIAQLRSRSVTFDKLLRFTQANNPSLSPSELKDLAEKVPKDSVGDAASLPTENAYDVICNWASDAVGSLWALIIYMGGIFAWIGVGHSLGFSDEWQLYINTGVAVELTFTSMFLQNTRRRHMDYLEKCLKSVQQADVALEVLLRKTSGDNTPNPIVSIHPHPVTRGIRIIDYYGDVIGTGLGLFISVCVFIAWFSIGDVMEWSDSWWLIIGTYTGLVGFVDGFVLRNVYFRQDKLLDEQFDVLIDNDKAIFQYLNLYLPEQNNFRKRSFSQRLSNKMGDICAHPLAVLFSFVVVIGLICVASGMQWNTTGQLLCNTPTMIIEGFLLIVLLHAHNMSNTNRRVQMHDILVRRLRLLQFTRMMTGSEGSTVIIDEMDLTGLHASEKKH
;
A
#
# COMPACT_ATOMS: atom_id res chain seq x y z
N MET A 1 -42.01 36.48 -5.82
CA MET A 1 -41.07 35.46 -5.31
C MET A 1 -40.70 35.88 -3.91
N SER A 2 -41.18 35.17 -2.89
CA SER A 2 -40.99 35.57 -1.50
C SER A 2 -39.52 35.37 -1.09
N LEU A 3 -39.02 36.13 -0.12
CA LEU A 3 -37.64 36.01 0.40
C LEU A 3 -37.27 34.56 0.77
N GLN A 4 -38.25 33.76 1.20
CA GLN A 4 -38.08 32.33 1.49
C GLN A 4 -37.84 31.44 0.26
N GLU A 5 -38.39 31.79 -0.91
CA GLU A 5 -38.11 31.06 -2.15
C GLU A 5 -36.69 31.36 -2.65
N THR A 6 -36.24 32.60 -2.53
CA THR A 6 -34.89 33.01 -2.91
C THR A 6 -33.83 32.39 -2.00
N GLU A 7 -34.08 32.29 -0.69
CA GLU A 7 -33.20 31.58 0.26
C GLU A 7 -33.12 30.08 -0.03
N LYS A 8 -34.26 29.42 -0.29
CA LYS A 8 -34.28 27.98 -0.67
C LYS A 8 -33.53 27.72 -1.96
N ILE A 9 -33.64 28.57 -2.98
CA ILE A 9 -32.92 28.42 -4.25
C ILE A 9 -31.41 28.63 -4.05
N THR A 10 -31.01 29.59 -3.23
CA THR A 10 -29.60 29.89 -2.93
C THR A 10 -28.95 28.76 -2.09
N GLN A 11 -29.68 28.21 -1.12
CA GLN A 11 -29.24 27.07 -0.32
C GLN A 11 -29.16 25.78 -1.14
N LYS A 12 -30.11 25.53 -2.05
CA LYS A 12 -30.10 24.39 -2.97
C LYS A 12 -28.96 24.50 -4.00
N SER A 13 -28.67 25.70 -4.50
CA SER A 13 -27.49 26.00 -5.33
C SER A 13 -26.17 25.75 -4.60
N SER A 14 -26.07 26.15 -3.33
CA SER A 14 -24.93 25.88 -2.44
C SER A 14 -24.73 24.38 -2.19
N VAL A 15 -25.81 23.63 -1.94
CA VAL A 15 -25.77 22.17 -1.75
C VAL A 15 -25.42 21.46 -3.05
N CYS A 16 -26.03 21.80 -4.19
CA CYS A 16 -25.66 21.24 -5.50
C CYS A 16 -24.21 21.55 -5.89
N LYS A 17 -23.69 22.74 -5.54
CA LYS A 17 -22.29 23.11 -5.80
C LYS A 17 -21.32 22.40 -4.84
N ARG A 18 -21.71 22.16 -3.58
CA ARG A 18 -20.97 21.33 -2.63
C ARG A 18 -20.97 19.86 -3.03
N ILE A 19 -22.12 19.31 -3.41
CA ILE A 19 -22.25 17.96 -3.95
C ILE A 19 -21.48 17.85 -5.27
N GLY A 20 -21.58 18.84 -6.15
CA GLY A 20 -20.81 18.89 -7.40
C GLY A 20 -19.30 18.95 -7.15
N ASN A 21 -18.82 19.77 -6.21
CA ASN A 21 -17.41 19.81 -5.85
C ASN A 21 -16.94 18.52 -5.15
N TYR A 22 -17.81 17.87 -4.38
CA TYR A 22 -17.57 16.59 -3.70
C TYR A 22 -17.60 15.40 -4.66
N LEU A 23 -18.43 15.45 -5.71
CA LEU A 23 -18.45 14.48 -6.80
C LEU A 23 -17.35 14.76 -7.84
N CYS A 24 -16.80 15.97 -7.90
CA CYS A 24 -15.67 16.32 -8.75
C CYS A 24 -14.31 16.26 -8.04
N SER A 25 -14.27 15.94 -6.74
CA SER A 25 -13.03 15.78 -5.96
C SER A 25 -12.33 14.43 -6.12
N PRO A 26 -13.01 13.27 -6.29
CA PRO A 26 -12.34 11.99 -6.53
C PRO A 26 -11.55 12.03 -7.85
N GLY A 27 -10.41 11.34 -7.91
CA GLY A 27 -9.49 11.30 -9.04
C GLY A 27 -8.58 12.52 -9.18
N ARG A 28 -8.65 13.52 -8.27
CA ARG A 28 -7.78 14.69 -8.28
C ARG A 28 -6.50 14.37 -7.51
N GLN A 29 -5.41 14.13 -8.24
CA GLN A 29 -4.10 13.98 -7.62
C GLN A 29 -3.63 15.32 -7.03
N PHE A 30 -3.28 15.33 -5.74
CA PHE A 30 -2.81 16.52 -5.03
C PHE A 30 -1.28 16.55 -4.97
N THR A 31 -0.71 17.77 -4.96
CA THR A 31 0.72 17.93 -4.67
C THR A 31 0.93 17.65 -3.19
N VAL A 32 1.82 16.71 -2.88
CA VAL A 32 2.25 16.46 -1.50
C VAL A 32 3.25 17.55 -1.13
N GLN A 33 2.93 18.36 -0.12
CA GLN A 33 3.81 19.39 0.41
C GLN A 33 4.09 19.07 1.87
N SER A 34 5.36 18.89 2.21
CA SER A 34 5.77 18.62 3.58
C SER A 34 7.14 19.20 3.86
N ALA A 35 7.33 19.69 5.08
CA ALA A 35 8.62 20.05 5.65
C ALA A 35 8.88 19.14 6.85
N ALA A 36 10.14 18.80 7.10
CA ALA A 36 10.49 18.06 8.30
C ALA A 36 10.40 18.96 9.55
N PRO A 37 9.94 18.42 10.70
CA PRO A 37 9.97 19.15 11.98
C PRO A 37 11.38 19.64 12.27
N THR A 38 11.51 20.93 12.54
CA THR A 38 12.81 21.59 12.75
C THR A 38 13.24 21.49 14.20
N GLN A 39 14.49 21.08 14.43
CA GLN A 39 15.10 21.00 15.75
C GLN A 39 15.75 22.35 16.11
N PHE A 40 15.02 23.26 16.75
CA PHE A 40 15.53 24.57 17.16
C PHE A 40 16.39 24.45 18.41
N ILE A 41 17.56 25.07 18.40
CA ILE A 41 18.49 25.05 19.53
C ILE A 41 18.48 26.42 20.20
N ASN A 42 18.05 26.46 21.46
CA ASN A 42 18.15 27.64 22.29
C ASN A 42 19.46 27.60 23.10
N LYS A 43 20.30 28.63 22.95
CA LYS A 43 21.58 28.75 23.66
C LYS A 43 21.49 29.82 24.73
N ASN A 44 22.08 29.53 25.89
CA ASN A 44 22.27 30.49 26.97
C ASN A 44 23.35 31.54 26.65
N ALA A 45 23.46 32.58 27.48
CA ALA A 45 24.49 33.63 27.37
C ALA A 45 25.94 33.12 27.35
N ASN A 46 26.19 31.87 27.76
CA ASN A 46 27.50 31.20 27.72
C ASN A 46 27.63 30.18 26.57
N ASP A 47 26.81 30.28 25.53
CA ASP A 47 26.74 29.36 24.38
C ASP A 47 26.42 27.88 24.70
N ALA A 48 26.08 27.57 25.95
CA ALA A 48 25.58 26.27 26.36
C ALA A 48 24.13 26.07 25.91
N VAL A 49 23.81 24.89 25.36
CA VAL A 49 22.43 24.54 24.95
C VAL A 49 21.54 24.48 26.18
N GLN A 50 20.47 25.27 26.18
CA GLN A 50 19.49 25.34 27.27
C GLN A 50 18.27 24.46 27.00
N GLU A 51 17.78 24.45 25.77
CA GLU A 51 16.55 23.73 25.37
C GLU A 51 16.57 23.42 23.87
N ILE A 52 15.99 22.29 23.48
CA ILE A 52 15.72 21.95 22.07
C ILE A 52 14.21 22.08 21.86
N ALA A 53 13.79 23.11 21.13
CA ALA A 53 12.40 23.31 20.77
C ALA A 53 12.10 22.67 19.40
N ILE A 54 10.93 22.06 19.25
CA ILE A 54 10.49 21.50 17.97
C ILE A 54 9.51 22.48 17.33
N ILE A 55 9.84 22.98 16.14
CA ILE A 55 8.95 23.88 15.38
C ILE A 55 8.60 23.22 14.05
N GLY A 56 7.29 23.08 13.84
CA GLY A 56 6.69 22.33 12.75
C GLY A 56 5.82 21.21 13.28
N SER A 57 4.84 20.77 12.50
CA SER A 57 4.02 19.61 12.88
C SER A 57 4.92 18.38 12.93
N ASP A 58 4.85 17.61 14.01
CA ASP A 58 5.35 16.24 14.02
C ASP A 58 4.79 15.45 12.81
N ILE A 59 5.40 14.27 12.58
CA ILE A 59 4.89 13.17 11.75
C ILE A 59 3.35 13.24 11.64
N PRO A 60 2.72 12.83 10.53
CA PRO A 60 1.28 12.56 10.52
C PRO A 60 0.94 11.36 11.45
N ASN A 61 1.14 11.51 12.75
CA ASN A 61 0.51 10.72 13.79
C ASN A 61 -0.92 11.21 13.84
N ASN A 62 -1.74 10.61 12.98
CA ASN A 62 -3.18 10.78 12.92
C ASN A 62 -3.61 12.22 12.56
N ASP A 63 -4.29 12.36 11.42
CA ASP A 63 -4.81 13.62 10.82
C ASP A 63 -5.85 14.38 11.69
N SER A 64 -5.65 14.55 13.00
CA SER A 64 -6.69 15.09 13.88
C SER A 64 -6.37 16.37 14.63
N ILE A 65 -5.12 16.83 14.74
CA ILE A 65 -4.85 17.88 15.75
C ILE A 65 -4.68 19.30 15.19
N TYR A 66 -4.16 19.58 13.98
CA TYR A 66 -3.96 21.00 13.58
C TYR A 66 -4.23 21.41 12.12
N ASN A 67 -5.03 20.64 11.36
CA ASN A 67 -5.63 21.14 10.11
C ASN A 67 -7.14 20.89 10.12
N GLU A 68 -7.94 21.92 10.45
CA GLU A 68 -9.42 21.88 10.41
C GLU A 68 -9.96 21.48 9.03
N ALA A 69 -9.17 21.69 7.96
CA ALA A 69 -9.51 21.30 6.59
C ALA A 69 -9.30 19.80 6.26
N ASN A 70 -8.64 19.01 7.13
CA ASN A 70 -8.25 17.61 6.87
C ASN A 70 -8.84 16.58 7.85
N ARG A 71 -9.85 16.93 8.65
CA ARG A 71 -10.47 15.98 9.59
C ARG A 71 -11.08 14.81 8.80
N LYS A 72 -10.43 13.64 8.83
CA LYS A 72 -10.92 12.42 8.15
C LYS A 72 -12.38 12.19 8.50
N SER A 73 -13.22 12.01 7.48
CA SER A 73 -14.65 11.73 7.65
C SER A 73 -14.85 10.47 8.49
N ILE A 74 -15.99 10.36 9.17
CA ILE A 74 -16.32 9.17 9.98
C ILE A 74 -16.23 7.90 9.11
N GLY A 75 -16.77 7.95 7.88
CA GLY A 75 -16.68 6.85 6.92
C GLY A 75 -15.22 6.49 6.58
N SER A 76 -14.34 7.48 6.41
CA SER A 76 -12.91 7.23 6.17
C SER A 76 -12.24 6.53 7.36
N ARG A 77 -12.61 6.85 8.61
CA ARG A 77 -12.03 6.22 9.80
C ARG A 77 -12.51 4.78 9.97
N ILE A 78 -13.79 4.53 9.74
CA ILE A 78 -14.36 3.17 9.76
C ILE A 78 -13.68 2.33 8.68
N PHE A 79 -13.50 2.90 7.48
CA PHE A 79 -12.87 2.18 6.38
C PHE A 79 -11.39 1.89 6.64
N ASP A 80 -10.64 2.83 7.23
CA ASP A 80 -9.26 2.60 7.69
C ASP A 80 -9.22 1.47 8.74
N PHE A 81 -10.14 1.45 9.72
CA PHE A 81 -10.24 0.37 10.71
C PHE A 81 -10.53 -1.01 10.09
N LEU A 82 -11.49 -1.09 9.17
CA LEU A 82 -11.81 -2.33 8.46
C LEU A 82 -10.60 -2.82 7.63
N THR A 83 -9.90 -1.87 7.02
CA THR A 83 -8.71 -2.12 6.23
C THR A 83 -7.57 -2.70 7.07
N ASP A 84 -7.35 -2.14 8.26
CA ASP A 84 -6.34 -2.64 9.19
C ASP A 84 -6.73 -4.01 9.72
N PHE A 85 -8.00 -4.19 10.11
CA PHE A 85 -8.52 -5.48 10.60
C PHE A 85 -8.37 -6.59 9.55
N ALA A 86 -8.71 -6.31 8.29
CA ALA A 86 -8.62 -7.29 7.20
C ALA A 86 -7.17 -7.74 6.92
N GLY A 87 -6.19 -6.85 7.08
CA GLY A 87 -4.78 -7.20 6.98
C GLY A 87 -4.18 -7.87 8.24
N SER A 88 -4.96 -8.12 9.28
CA SER A 88 -4.45 -8.70 10.53
C SER A 88 -4.12 -10.19 10.41
N SER A 89 -3.20 -10.66 11.27
CA SER A 89 -2.86 -12.08 11.37
C SER A 89 -4.04 -12.94 11.83
N LEU A 90 -4.87 -12.41 12.73
CA LEU A 90 -6.09 -13.07 13.20
C LEU A 90 -7.06 -13.32 12.04
N MET A 91 -7.30 -12.30 11.20
CA MET A 91 -8.20 -12.44 10.06
C MET A 91 -7.67 -13.49 9.07
N PHE A 92 -6.37 -13.46 8.77
CA PHE A 92 -5.76 -14.45 7.87
C PHE A 92 -5.87 -15.90 8.42
N LEU A 93 -5.61 -16.11 9.71
CA LEU A 93 -5.76 -17.42 10.35
C LEU A 93 -7.22 -17.89 10.35
N LEU A 94 -8.17 -16.98 10.56
CA LEU A 94 -9.60 -17.27 10.49
C LEU A 94 -10.02 -17.66 9.06
N THR A 95 -9.54 -16.95 8.04
CA THR A 95 -9.76 -17.33 6.63
C THR A 95 -9.23 -18.73 6.35
N CYS A 96 -8.00 -19.04 6.76
CA CYS A 96 -7.42 -20.38 6.61
C CYS A 96 -8.25 -21.44 7.33
N ALA A 97 -8.72 -21.17 8.55
CA ALA A 97 -9.56 -22.09 9.31
C ALA A 97 -10.91 -22.33 8.62
N ILE A 98 -11.52 -21.28 8.04
CA ILE A 98 -12.76 -21.39 7.27
C ILE A 98 -12.54 -22.25 6.02
N LEU A 99 -11.49 -21.98 5.24
CA LEU A 99 -11.20 -22.73 4.02
C LEU A 99 -10.90 -24.21 4.31
N VAL A 100 -10.12 -24.50 5.35
CA VAL A 100 -9.80 -25.88 5.77
C VAL A 100 -11.05 -26.58 6.32
N GLY A 101 -11.81 -25.90 7.18
CA GLY A 101 -13.06 -26.44 7.71
C GLY A 101 -14.07 -26.73 6.60
N TRP A 102 -14.15 -25.85 5.61
CA TRP A 102 -14.97 -26.03 4.42
C TRP A 102 -14.49 -27.23 3.58
N ALA A 103 -13.19 -27.35 3.33
CA ALA A 103 -12.66 -28.48 2.57
C ALA A 103 -12.93 -29.83 3.26
N ILE A 104 -12.76 -29.90 4.58
CA ILE A 104 -13.02 -31.12 5.37
C ILE A 104 -14.50 -31.48 5.36
N ALA A 105 -15.38 -30.51 5.63
CA ALA A 105 -16.83 -30.74 5.65
C ALA A 105 -17.34 -31.16 4.26
N GLY A 106 -16.86 -30.53 3.18
CA GLY A 106 -17.17 -30.93 1.81
C GLY A 106 -16.74 -32.36 1.50
N GLY A 107 -15.54 -32.77 1.93
CA GLY A 107 -15.06 -34.14 1.76
C GLY A 107 -15.89 -35.18 2.51
N ILE A 108 -16.45 -34.83 3.68
CA ILE A 108 -17.32 -35.72 4.47
C ILE A 108 -18.74 -35.79 3.87
N LEU A 109 -19.27 -34.65 3.42
CA LEU A 109 -20.64 -34.52 2.93
C LEU A 109 -20.80 -34.86 1.44
N GLY A 110 -19.70 -35.14 0.74
CA GLY A 110 -19.71 -35.42 -0.70
C GLY A 110 -19.86 -34.17 -1.59
N ALA A 111 -19.67 -32.98 -1.02
CA ALA A 111 -19.66 -31.68 -1.71
C ALA A 111 -20.83 -31.46 -2.70
N PRO A 112 -22.09 -31.45 -2.24
CA PRO A 112 -23.24 -31.19 -3.11
C PRO A 112 -23.17 -29.80 -3.78
N ASP A 113 -23.94 -29.55 -4.82
CA ASP A 113 -23.89 -28.29 -5.58
C ASP A 113 -24.10 -27.05 -4.69
N GLU A 114 -25.04 -27.11 -3.75
CA GLU A 114 -25.27 -26.05 -2.75
C GLU A 114 -24.00 -25.72 -1.93
N TRP A 115 -23.18 -26.73 -1.61
CA TRP A 115 -21.92 -26.56 -0.89
C TRP A 115 -20.88 -25.79 -1.71
N GLN A 116 -20.83 -26.07 -3.01
CA GLN A 116 -19.94 -25.44 -3.97
C GLN A 116 -20.36 -24.00 -4.29
N ILE A 117 -21.67 -23.78 -4.48
CA ILE A 117 -22.28 -22.45 -4.72
C ILE A 117 -22.03 -21.53 -3.52
N ALA A 118 -22.23 -22.02 -2.29
CA ALA A 118 -21.98 -21.24 -1.09
C ALA A 118 -20.54 -20.73 -0.98
N MET A 119 -19.56 -21.55 -1.38
CA MET A 119 -18.15 -21.14 -1.39
C MET A 119 -17.87 -20.11 -2.48
N GLN A 120 -18.42 -20.32 -3.67
CA GLN A 120 -18.27 -19.41 -4.79
C GLN A 120 -18.79 -18.01 -4.44
N ASP A 121 -20.03 -17.92 -3.97
CA ASP A 121 -20.67 -16.63 -3.71
C ASP A 121 -20.11 -15.98 -2.44
N GLY A 122 -19.77 -16.77 -1.42
CA GLY A 122 -19.04 -16.29 -0.25
C GLY A 122 -17.69 -15.67 -0.62
N SER A 123 -16.93 -16.33 -1.51
CA SER A 123 -15.67 -15.81 -2.03
C SER A 123 -15.85 -14.54 -2.84
N SER A 124 -16.82 -14.50 -3.76
CA SER A 124 -17.00 -13.34 -4.64
C SER A 124 -17.39 -12.09 -3.85
N ILE A 125 -18.24 -12.24 -2.84
CA ILE A 125 -18.56 -11.18 -1.86
C ILE A 125 -17.29 -10.73 -1.14
N GLN A 126 -16.49 -11.68 -0.65
CA GLN A 126 -15.25 -11.37 0.05
C GLN A 126 -14.26 -10.62 -0.85
N CYS A 127 -14.06 -11.06 -2.09
CA CYS A 127 -13.16 -10.42 -3.05
C CYS A 127 -13.61 -9.00 -3.38
N TYR A 128 -14.90 -8.80 -3.62
CA TYR A 128 -15.48 -7.48 -3.84
C TYR A 128 -15.15 -6.50 -2.69
N TYR A 129 -15.29 -6.95 -1.43
CA TYR A 129 -14.85 -6.16 -0.28
C TYR A 129 -13.34 -5.97 -0.22
N SER A 130 -12.56 -7.03 -0.49
CA SER A 130 -11.11 -6.99 -0.50
C SER A 130 -10.56 -5.98 -1.50
N ASP A 131 -11.09 -5.92 -2.72
CA ASP A 131 -10.58 -5.01 -3.76
C ASP A 131 -10.71 -3.55 -3.33
N SER A 132 -11.83 -3.22 -2.68
CA SER A 132 -12.04 -1.92 -2.05
C SER A 132 -10.99 -1.64 -0.95
N LEU A 133 -10.74 -2.61 -0.07
CA LEU A 133 -9.76 -2.47 1.01
C LEU A 133 -8.31 -2.42 0.48
N LEU A 134 -7.97 -3.21 -0.54
CA LEU A 134 -6.66 -3.22 -1.19
C LEU A 134 -6.36 -1.89 -1.87
N MET A 135 -7.36 -1.31 -2.55
CA MET A 135 -7.26 0.03 -3.14
C MET A 135 -7.00 1.07 -2.04
N ARG A 136 -7.74 0.98 -0.93
CA ARG A 136 -7.55 1.87 0.23
C ARG A 136 -6.16 1.77 0.85
N GLN A 137 -5.70 0.55 1.13
CA GLN A 137 -4.36 0.28 1.64
C GLN A 137 -3.30 0.90 0.73
N GLN A 138 -3.46 0.78 -0.59
CA GLN A 138 -2.52 1.32 -1.56
C GLN A 138 -2.48 2.85 -1.56
N GLN A 139 -3.63 3.51 -1.61
CA GLN A 139 -3.71 4.97 -1.55
C GLN A 139 -3.12 5.50 -0.24
N ASN A 140 -3.48 4.88 0.90
CA ASN A 140 -2.93 5.24 2.21
C ASN A 140 -1.41 5.07 2.25
N HIS A 141 -0.91 3.94 1.77
CA HIS A 141 0.52 3.63 1.74
C HIS A 141 1.31 4.63 0.87
N CYS A 142 0.84 4.89 -0.35
CA CYS A 142 1.48 5.83 -1.27
C CYS A 142 1.53 7.25 -0.69
N ASN A 143 0.40 7.76 -0.19
CA ASN A 143 0.34 9.09 0.42
C ASN A 143 1.27 9.22 1.65
N ARG A 144 1.29 8.19 2.50
CA ARG A 144 2.17 8.14 3.67
C ARG A 144 3.64 8.19 3.25
N LEU A 145 4.05 7.33 2.33
CA LEU A 145 5.43 7.27 1.84
C LEU A 145 5.87 8.54 1.12
N LEU A 146 5.04 9.13 0.26
CA LEU A 146 5.38 10.39 -0.41
C LEU A 146 5.60 11.52 0.62
N THR A 147 4.75 11.58 1.65
CA THR A 147 4.90 12.57 2.73
C THR A 147 6.22 12.38 3.47
N ILE A 148 6.56 11.13 3.79
CA ILE A 148 7.82 10.78 4.44
C ILE A 148 9.02 11.14 3.56
N ILE A 149 8.99 10.79 2.27
CA ILE A 149 10.08 11.10 1.34
C ILE A 149 10.25 12.63 1.23
N ALA A 150 9.15 13.40 1.21
CA ALA A 150 9.22 14.85 1.23
C ALA A 150 9.90 15.38 2.51
N GLN A 151 9.60 14.81 3.69
CA GLN A 151 10.28 15.16 4.95
C GLN A 151 11.76 14.77 4.95
N LEU A 152 12.12 13.57 4.50
CA LEU A 152 13.51 13.15 4.40
C LEU A 152 14.30 14.04 3.43
N ARG A 153 13.72 14.39 2.28
CA ARG A 153 14.30 15.33 1.33
C ARG A 153 14.43 16.73 1.91
N SER A 154 13.44 17.18 2.68
CA SER A 154 13.47 18.47 3.39
C SER A 154 14.69 18.52 4.33
N ARG A 155 14.93 17.47 5.13
CA ARG A 155 16.13 17.37 5.96
C ARG A 155 17.41 17.25 5.16
N SER A 156 17.43 16.48 4.08
CA SER A 156 18.62 16.36 3.22
C SER A 156 19.11 17.71 2.70
N VAL A 157 18.21 18.63 2.34
CA VAL A 157 18.58 19.98 1.92
C VAL A 157 19.23 20.75 3.07
N THR A 158 18.67 20.68 4.28
CA THR A 158 19.27 21.28 5.47
C THR A 158 20.62 20.66 5.79
N PHE A 159 20.74 19.33 5.73
CA PHE A 159 21.99 18.61 5.99
C PHE A 159 23.09 19.01 5.02
N ASP A 160 22.82 19.09 3.72
CA ASP A 160 23.82 19.53 2.74
C ASP A 160 24.40 20.91 3.13
N LYS A 161 23.55 21.89 3.44
CA LYS A 161 23.97 23.23 3.87
C LYS A 161 24.80 23.18 5.16
N LEU A 162 24.30 22.49 6.19
CA LEU A 162 24.94 22.49 7.51
C LEU A 162 26.22 21.64 7.54
N LEU A 163 26.28 20.53 6.81
CA LEU A 163 27.48 19.71 6.68
C LEU A 163 28.59 20.48 5.96
N ARG A 164 28.27 21.24 4.92
CA ARG A 164 29.23 22.14 4.24
C ARG A 164 29.83 23.14 5.23
N PHE A 165 28.99 23.78 6.05
CA PHE A 165 29.45 24.70 7.10
C PHE A 165 30.35 23.97 8.12
N THR A 166 29.91 22.82 8.63
CA THR A 166 30.65 22.05 9.63
C THR A 166 32.01 21.60 9.10
N GLN A 167 32.08 21.10 7.86
CA GLN A 167 33.33 20.67 7.24
C GLN A 167 34.30 21.83 7.01
N ALA A 168 33.81 23.03 6.66
CA ALA A 168 34.64 24.21 6.46
C ALA A 168 35.22 24.78 7.77
N ASN A 169 34.55 24.56 8.89
CA ASN A 169 34.88 25.17 10.19
C ASN A 169 35.48 24.19 11.22
N ASN A 170 35.67 22.92 10.86
CA ASN A 170 36.27 21.91 11.74
C ASN A 170 37.44 21.21 11.03
N PRO A 171 38.44 20.67 11.77
CA PRO A 171 39.55 19.95 11.18
C PRO A 171 39.07 18.78 10.32
N SER A 172 39.61 18.65 9.11
CA SER A 172 39.32 17.52 8.23
C SER A 172 39.83 16.21 8.84
N LEU A 173 39.03 15.15 8.77
CA LEU A 173 39.48 13.80 9.13
C LEU A 173 40.63 13.32 8.22
N SER A 174 41.56 12.59 8.82
CA SER A 174 42.65 11.93 8.10
C SER A 174 42.13 10.80 7.18
N PRO A 175 42.89 10.44 6.12
CA PRO A 175 42.52 9.31 5.26
C PRO A 175 42.36 7.98 6.02
N SER A 176 43.11 7.79 7.11
CA SER A 176 42.99 6.62 8.00
C SER A 176 41.67 6.61 8.77
N GLU A 177 41.22 7.75 9.29
CA GLU A 177 39.93 7.85 9.99
C GLU A 177 38.75 7.65 9.04
N LEU A 178 38.84 8.21 7.82
CA LEU A 178 37.83 7.99 6.79
C LEU A 178 37.75 6.51 6.35
N LYS A 179 38.89 5.82 6.32
CA LYS A 179 38.96 4.39 6.02
C LYS A 179 38.39 3.53 7.17
N ASP A 180 38.76 3.82 8.42
CA ASP A 180 38.20 3.12 9.60
C ASP A 180 36.68 3.34 9.70
N LEU A 181 36.22 4.56 9.43
CA LEU A 181 34.81 4.86 9.32
C LEU A 181 34.16 4.04 8.20
N ALA A 182 34.77 3.89 7.03
CA ALA A 182 34.24 3.10 5.93
C ALA A 182 34.10 1.60 6.28
N GLU A 183 35.07 1.03 7.00
CA GLU A 183 35.10 -0.40 7.35
C GLU A 183 34.11 -0.76 8.48
N LYS A 184 33.81 0.16 9.40
CA LYS A 184 32.84 -0.08 10.48
C LYS A 184 31.41 0.00 9.96
N VAL A 185 30.69 -1.12 9.90
CA VAL A 185 29.25 -1.11 9.62
C VAL A 185 28.51 -0.43 10.77
N PRO A 186 27.66 0.60 10.52
CA PRO A 186 26.87 1.22 11.57
C PRO A 186 25.98 0.18 12.25
N LYS A 187 25.95 0.15 13.59
CA LYS A 187 24.97 -0.66 14.32
C LYS A 187 23.58 -0.07 14.09
N ASP A 188 22.71 -0.80 13.41
CA ASP A 188 21.30 -0.45 13.26
C ASP A 188 20.41 -1.32 14.16
N SER A 189 19.19 -0.84 14.42
CA SER A 189 18.22 -1.48 15.30
C SER A 189 17.17 -2.31 14.55
N VAL A 190 17.26 -2.43 13.22
CA VAL A 190 16.17 -2.88 12.34
C VAL A 190 16.43 -4.29 11.79
N GLY A 191 17.67 -4.77 11.82
CA GLY A 191 18.03 -6.14 11.43
C GLY A 191 18.13 -6.33 9.91
N ASP A 192 17.98 -7.56 9.42
CA ASP A 192 18.03 -7.85 7.97
C ASP A 192 16.83 -7.24 7.24
N ALA A 193 17.11 -6.51 6.15
CA ALA A 193 16.09 -5.89 5.31
C ALA A 193 15.57 -6.80 4.18
N ALA A 194 16.36 -7.80 3.80
CA ALA A 194 16.02 -8.72 2.73
C ALA A 194 14.92 -9.69 3.17
N SER A 195 15.09 -10.33 4.33
CA SER A 195 14.08 -11.19 4.93
C SER A 195 13.19 -10.44 5.93
N LEU A 196 11.89 -10.76 5.97
CA LEU A 196 11.05 -10.32 7.07
C LEU A 196 11.47 -11.06 8.36
N PRO A 197 11.49 -10.38 9.51
CA PRO A 197 11.82 -11.03 10.78
C PRO A 197 10.86 -12.20 11.05
N THR A 198 11.44 -13.33 11.45
CA THR A 198 10.70 -14.51 11.90
C THR A 198 10.68 -14.51 13.42
N GLU A 199 9.70 -13.81 14.02
CA GLU A 199 9.59 -13.74 15.48
C GLU A 199 8.84 -14.97 16.02
N ASN A 200 7.85 -15.47 15.28
CA ASN A 200 7.00 -16.60 15.71
C ASN A 200 6.74 -17.63 14.59
N ALA A 201 6.15 -18.79 14.95
CA ALA A 201 5.75 -19.83 13.99
C ALA A 201 4.80 -19.32 12.90
N TYR A 202 3.94 -18.36 13.26
CA TYR A 202 3.09 -17.64 12.31
C TYR A 202 3.90 -16.97 11.19
N ASP A 203 4.97 -16.25 11.54
CA ASP A 203 5.80 -15.54 10.57
C ASP A 203 6.50 -16.51 9.61
N VAL A 204 6.92 -17.67 10.12
CA VAL A 204 7.53 -18.73 9.31
C VAL A 204 6.54 -19.27 8.28
N ILE A 205 5.32 -19.59 8.70
CA ILE A 205 4.26 -20.10 7.81
C ILE A 205 3.91 -19.06 6.74
N CYS A 206 3.72 -17.79 7.14
CA CYS A 206 3.38 -16.74 6.20
C CYS A 206 4.53 -16.43 5.24
N ASN A 207 5.80 -16.50 5.68
CA ASN A 207 6.94 -16.33 4.78
C ASN A 207 6.99 -17.46 3.75
N TRP A 208 6.79 -18.71 4.19
CA TRP A 208 6.68 -19.86 3.28
C TRP A 208 5.53 -19.72 2.29
N ALA A 209 4.35 -19.30 2.75
CA ALA A 209 3.20 -19.04 1.89
C ALA A 209 3.49 -17.92 0.87
N SER A 210 4.25 -16.89 1.29
CA SER A 210 4.67 -15.78 0.42
C SER A 210 5.60 -16.25 -0.69
N ASP A 211 6.56 -17.11 -0.34
CA ASP A 211 7.49 -17.69 -1.29
C ASP A 211 6.80 -18.68 -2.23
N ALA A 212 5.80 -19.43 -1.75
CA ALA A 212 5.06 -20.40 -2.56
C ALA A 212 4.10 -19.70 -3.54
N VAL A 213 3.17 -18.89 -3.02
CA VAL A 213 2.05 -18.29 -3.78
C VAL A 213 2.54 -17.09 -4.60
N GLY A 214 3.53 -16.36 -4.08
CA GLY A 214 4.21 -15.30 -4.80
C GLY A 214 5.28 -15.80 -5.76
N SER A 215 5.33 -17.08 -6.15
CA SER A 215 6.31 -17.60 -7.11
C SER A 215 5.76 -17.62 -8.55
N LEU A 216 6.66 -17.61 -9.54
CA LEU A 216 6.27 -17.88 -10.92
C LEU A 216 5.68 -19.30 -11.10
N TRP A 217 6.08 -20.25 -10.26
CA TRP A 217 5.54 -21.61 -10.31
C TRP A 217 4.06 -21.64 -9.95
N ALA A 218 3.61 -20.83 -8.98
CA ALA A 218 2.19 -20.69 -8.68
C ALA A 218 1.40 -20.21 -9.91
N LEU A 219 1.94 -19.21 -10.64
CA LEU A 219 1.32 -18.74 -11.88
C LEU A 219 1.28 -19.81 -12.98
N ILE A 220 2.35 -20.60 -13.14
CA ILE A 220 2.41 -21.69 -14.12
C ILE A 220 1.41 -22.80 -13.75
N ILE A 221 1.32 -23.17 -12.47
CA ILE A 221 0.37 -24.17 -11.98
C ILE A 221 -1.06 -23.69 -12.20
N TYR A 222 -1.34 -22.43 -11.88
CA TYR A 222 -2.65 -21.82 -12.10
C TYR A 222 -3.05 -21.89 -13.58
N MET A 223 -2.20 -21.39 -14.47
CA MET A 223 -2.47 -21.42 -15.93
C MET A 223 -2.56 -22.85 -16.48
N GLY A 224 -1.70 -23.76 -16.02
CA GLY A 224 -1.77 -25.18 -16.36
C GLY A 224 -3.09 -25.81 -15.94
N GLY A 225 -3.59 -25.47 -14.75
CA GLY A 225 -4.89 -25.90 -14.23
C GLY A 225 -6.05 -25.39 -15.09
N ILE A 226 -6.05 -24.10 -15.45
CA ILE A 226 -7.07 -23.53 -16.35
C ILE A 226 -7.06 -24.23 -17.71
N PHE A 227 -5.88 -24.44 -18.33
CA PHE A 227 -5.81 -25.12 -19.63
C PHE A 227 -6.24 -26.59 -19.55
N ALA A 228 -5.89 -27.30 -18.48
CA ALA A 228 -6.34 -28.67 -18.26
C ALA A 228 -7.87 -28.71 -18.12
N TRP A 229 -8.45 -27.81 -17.32
CA TRP A 229 -9.90 -27.68 -17.16
C TRP A 229 -10.62 -27.39 -18.49
N ILE A 230 -10.11 -26.47 -19.31
CA ILE A 230 -10.63 -26.19 -20.66
C ILE A 230 -10.59 -27.46 -21.52
N GLY A 231 -9.50 -28.20 -21.49
CA GLY A 231 -9.34 -29.44 -22.26
C GLY A 231 -10.33 -30.54 -21.87
N VAL A 232 -10.63 -30.68 -20.57
CA VAL A 232 -11.63 -31.63 -20.05
C VAL A 232 -13.05 -31.21 -20.43
N GLY A 233 -13.31 -29.92 -20.63
CA GLY A 233 -14.63 -29.39 -20.97
C GLY A 233 -15.31 -30.05 -22.16
N HIS A 234 -14.55 -30.40 -23.21
CA HIS A 234 -15.11 -31.11 -24.36
C HIS A 234 -15.69 -32.48 -23.99
N SER A 235 -14.99 -33.24 -23.13
CA SER A 235 -15.44 -34.57 -22.69
C SER A 235 -16.67 -34.53 -21.78
N LEU A 236 -16.86 -33.41 -21.07
CA LEU A 236 -18.01 -33.16 -20.18
C LEU A 236 -19.11 -32.33 -20.85
N GLY A 237 -19.00 -32.08 -22.16
CA GLY A 237 -20.00 -31.34 -22.93
C GLY A 237 -20.16 -29.87 -22.54
N PHE A 238 -19.16 -29.29 -21.87
CA PHE A 238 -19.20 -27.93 -21.32
C PHE A 238 -20.43 -27.70 -20.41
N SER A 239 -20.75 -28.70 -19.57
CA SER A 239 -21.89 -28.67 -18.66
C SER A 239 -21.79 -27.58 -17.58
N ASP A 240 -22.91 -27.27 -16.92
CA ASP A 240 -22.94 -26.35 -15.79
C ASP A 240 -22.11 -26.88 -14.61
N GLU A 241 -22.09 -28.20 -14.37
CA GLU A 241 -21.25 -28.86 -13.35
C GLU A 241 -19.75 -28.67 -13.65
N TRP A 242 -19.34 -28.76 -14.93
CA TRP A 242 -17.97 -28.48 -15.35
C TRP A 242 -17.55 -27.03 -15.06
N GLN A 243 -18.47 -26.07 -15.17
CA GLN A 243 -18.23 -24.67 -14.80
C GLN A 243 -18.16 -24.48 -13.28
N LEU A 244 -19.03 -25.17 -12.54
CA LEU A 244 -19.07 -25.09 -11.07
C LEU A 244 -17.75 -25.53 -10.44
N TYR A 245 -17.15 -26.63 -10.91
CA TYR A 245 -15.87 -27.11 -10.40
C TYR A 245 -14.76 -26.07 -10.48
N ILE A 246 -14.65 -25.35 -11.61
CA ILE A 246 -13.61 -24.32 -11.73
C ILE A 246 -13.95 -23.10 -10.90
N ASN A 247 -15.22 -22.71 -10.83
CA ASN A 247 -15.64 -21.56 -10.03
C ASN A 247 -15.32 -21.78 -8.57
N THR A 248 -15.60 -22.96 -8.02
CA THR A 248 -15.25 -23.30 -6.64
C THR A 248 -13.74 -23.33 -6.42
N GLY A 249 -12.97 -23.91 -7.36
CA GLY A 249 -11.50 -23.91 -7.27
C GLY A 249 -10.90 -22.50 -7.27
N VAL A 250 -11.37 -21.64 -8.18
CA VAL A 250 -10.93 -20.24 -8.28
C VAL A 250 -11.43 -19.41 -7.10
N ALA A 251 -12.63 -19.66 -6.57
CA ALA A 251 -13.13 -19.03 -5.35
C ALA A 251 -12.22 -19.28 -4.15
N VAL A 252 -11.76 -20.52 -3.96
CA VAL A 252 -10.81 -20.85 -2.89
C VAL A 252 -9.48 -20.13 -3.09
N GLU A 253 -8.96 -20.11 -4.33
CA GLU A 253 -7.73 -19.41 -4.69
C GLU A 253 -7.85 -17.90 -4.43
N LEU A 254 -8.85 -17.25 -5.00
CA LEU A 254 -9.15 -15.83 -4.82
C LEU A 254 -9.24 -15.47 -3.35
N THR A 255 -10.01 -16.24 -2.57
CA THR A 255 -10.21 -15.99 -1.14
C THR A 255 -8.90 -16.02 -0.37
N PHE A 256 -8.09 -17.06 -0.64
CA PHE A 256 -6.81 -17.23 0.00
C PHE A 256 -5.83 -16.12 -0.42
N THR A 257 -5.63 -15.92 -1.73
CA THR A 257 -4.64 -14.98 -2.29
C THR A 257 -4.97 -13.54 -1.87
N SER A 258 -6.24 -13.16 -1.86
CA SER A 258 -6.72 -11.84 -1.45
C SER A 258 -6.36 -11.53 0.02
N MET A 259 -6.75 -12.42 0.94
CA MET A 259 -6.49 -12.25 2.36
C MET A 259 -5.00 -12.34 2.67
N PHE A 260 -4.30 -13.23 1.98
CA PHE A 260 -2.86 -13.38 2.09
C PHE A 260 -2.10 -12.13 1.63
N LEU A 261 -2.53 -11.50 0.53
CA LEU A 261 -1.97 -10.25 0.03
C LEU A 261 -2.15 -9.12 1.05
N GLN A 262 -3.35 -8.96 1.62
CA GLN A 262 -3.62 -7.94 2.64
C GLN A 262 -2.76 -8.12 3.89
N ASN A 263 -2.60 -9.36 4.36
CA ASN A 263 -1.74 -9.66 5.50
C ASN A 263 -0.26 -9.40 5.21
N THR A 264 0.23 -9.85 4.04
CA THR A 264 1.62 -9.61 3.61
C THR A 264 1.91 -8.12 3.49
N ARG A 265 0.94 -7.34 3.00
CA ARG A 265 1.00 -5.87 2.92
C ARG A 265 1.18 -5.21 4.27
N ARG A 266 0.34 -5.58 5.22
CA ARG A 266 0.41 -5.03 6.57
C ARG A 266 1.78 -5.32 7.19
N ARG A 267 2.26 -6.56 7.12
CA ARG A 267 3.59 -6.94 7.63
C ARG A 267 4.74 -6.15 7.02
N HIS A 268 4.70 -5.89 5.71
CA HIS A 268 5.70 -5.05 5.04
C HIS A 268 5.64 -3.59 5.49
N MET A 269 4.42 -3.05 5.67
CA MET A 269 4.24 -1.71 6.19
C MET A 269 4.77 -1.57 7.62
N ASP A 270 4.51 -2.54 8.49
CA ASP A 270 4.99 -2.54 9.87
C ASP A 270 6.53 -2.52 9.93
N TYR A 271 7.19 -3.32 9.08
CA TYR A 271 8.66 -3.27 8.96
C TYR A 271 9.13 -1.89 8.49
N LEU A 272 8.52 -1.36 7.44
CA LEU A 272 8.90 -0.07 6.86
C LEU A 272 8.73 1.06 7.88
N GLU A 273 7.70 1.00 8.72
CA GLU A 273 7.45 1.94 9.80
C GLU A 273 8.51 1.85 10.91
N LYS A 274 8.89 0.63 11.33
CA LYS A 274 10.02 0.42 12.27
C LYS A 274 11.33 1.00 11.69
N CYS A 275 11.62 0.72 10.42
CA CYS A 275 12.81 1.23 9.75
C CYS A 275 12.79 2.76 9.67
N LEU A 276 11.66 3.33 9.27
CA LEU A 276 11.46 4.77 9.18
C LEU A 276 11.70 5.46 10.52
N LYS A 277 11.16 4.92 11.61
CA LYS A 277 11.36 5.48 12.95
C LYS A 277 12.85 5.57 13.28
N SER A 278 13.62 4.54 12.93
CA SER A 278 15.08 4.53 13.10
C SER A 278 15.78 5.57 12.20
N VAL A 279 15.35 5.73 10.94
CA VAL A 279 15.86 6.78 10.04
C VAL A 279 15.61 8.17 10.62
N GLN A 280 14.40 8.42 11.10
CA GLN A 280 14.01 9.70 11.68
C GLN A 280 14.80 10.01 12.95
N GLN A 281 15.05 9.02 13.80
CA GLN A 281 15.91 9.19 14.98
C GLN A 281 17.35 9.56 14.60
N ALA A 282 17.91 8.89 13.59
CA ALA A 282 19.24 9.22 13.06
C ALA A 282 19.28 10.64 12.48
N ASP A 283 18.27 11.02 11.71
CA ASP A 283 18.11 12.35 11.13
C ASP A 283 17.99 13.43 12.21
N VAL A 284 17.14 13.24 13.22
CA VAL A 284 16.97 14.21 14.32
C VAL A 284 18.28 14.38 15.08
N ALA A 285 18.95 13.28 15.42
CA ALA A 285 20.25 13.34 16.11
C ALA A 285 21.31 14.07 15.28
N LEU A 286 21.33 13.84 13.96
CA LEU A 286 22.22 14.53 13.02
C LEU A 286 21.88 16.02 12.93
N GLU A 287 20.60 16.36 12.81
CA GLU A 287 20.12 17.74 12.73
C GLU A 287 20.50 18.54 13.98
N VAL A 288 20.23 17.99 15.17
CA VAL A 288 20.59 18.60 16.46
C VAL A 288 22.10 18.83 16.53
N LEU A 289 22.90 17.83 16.16
CA LEU A 289 24.36 17.97 16.21
C LEU A 289 24.86 19.06 15.27
N LEU A 290 24.37 19.07 14.03
CA LEU A 290 24.76 20.06 13.02
C LEU A 290 24.35 21.47 13.41
N ARG A 291 23.12 21.65 13.89
CA ARG A 291 22.64 22.97 14.35
C ARG A 291 23.35 23.44 15.61
N LYS A 292 23.79 22.53 16.49
CA LYS A 292 24.53 22.89 17.71
C LYS A 292 25.88 23.52 17.33
N THR A 293 26.54 22.92 16.35
CA THR A 293 27.83 23.38 15.81
C THR A 293 27.69 24.63 14.96
N SER A 294 26.66 24.72 14.10
CA SER A 294 26.50 25.88 13.21
C SER A 294 25.81 27.09 13.85
N GLY A 295 24.98 26.87 14.88
CA GLY A 295 24.06 27.89 15.41
C GLY A 295 22.90 28.23 14.48
N ASP A 296 22.73 27.49 13.37
CA ASP A 296 21.72 27.76 12.36
C ASP A 296 20.35 27.22 12.77
N ASN A 297 19.43 28.14 13.08
CA ASN A 297 18.02 27.85 13.40
C ASN A 297 17.07 28.15 12.22
N THR A 298 17.55 28.17 10.98
CA THR A 298 16.67 28.30 9.81
C THR A 298 15.71 27.11 9.71
N PRO A 299 14.39 27.33 9.52
CA PRO A 299 13.42 26.25 9.36
C PRO A 299 13.76 25.34 8.18
N ASN A 300 13.49 24.04 8.33
CA ASN A 300 13.61 23.08 7.24
C ASN A 300 12.70 23.50 6.06
N PRO A 301 13.19 23.44 4.81
CA PRO A 301 12.44 23.92 3.66
C PRO A 301 11.25 23.01 3.33
N ILE A 302 10.17 23.59 2.82
CA ILE A 302 9.03 22.82 2.31
C ILE A 302 9.44 22.16 0.99
N VAL A 303 9.31 20.84 0.91
CA VAL A 303 9.48 20.07 -0.32
C VAL A 303 8.11 19.77 -0.90
N SER A 304 7.95 20.01 -2.20
CA SER A 304 6.76 19.67 -2.95
C SER A 304 7.03 18.51 -3.90
N ILE A 305 6.18 17.50 -3.85
CA ILE A 305 6.16 16.38 -4.78
C ILE A 305 4.91 16.53 -5.63
N HIS A 306 5.12 16.79 -6.92
CA HIS A 306 4.02 16.97 -7.86
C HIS A 306 3.61 15.62 -8.47
N PRO A 307 2.30 15.37 -8.62
CA PRO A 307 1.83 14.22 -9.37
C PRO A 307 2.18 14.36 -10.85
N HIS A 308 2.30 13.22 -11.54
CA HIS A 308 2.48 13.23 -13.00
C HIS A 308 1.26 13.84 -13.70
N PRO A 309 1.45 14.57 -14.80
CA PRO A 309 0.34 15.00 -15.63
C PRO A 309 -0.37 13.78 -16.24
N VAL A 310 -1.69 13.72 -16.08
CA VAL A 310 -2.52 12.59 -16.54
C VAL A 310 -3.45 12.99 -17.67
N THR A 311 -3.69 12.05 -18.59
CA THR A 311 -4.71 12.19 -19.63
C THR A 311 -6.12 12.07 -19.05
N ARG A 312 -7.15 12.42 -19.84
CA ARG A 312 -8.56 12.30 -19.40
C ARG A 312 -8.96 10.86 -19.06
N GLY A 313 -8.52 9.88 -19.87
CA GLY A 313 -8.81 8.47 -19.62
C GLY A 313 -8.21 8.00 -18.30
N ILE A 314 -6.96 8.37 -18.02
CA ILE A 314 -6.30 8.08 -16.76
C ILE A 314 -7.03 8.73 -15.58
N ARG A 315 -7.51 9.97 -15.74
CA ARG A 315 -8.31 10.64 -14.71
C ARG A 315 -9.62 9.90 -14.39
N ILE A 316 -10.25 9.26 -15.37
CA ILE A 316 -11.45 8.45 -15.15
C ILE A 316 -11.10 7.19 -14.35
N ILE A 317 -9.96 6.55 -14.65
CA ILE A 317 -9.47 5.40 -13.88
C ILE A 317 -9.19 5.80 -12.42
N ASP A 318 -8.49 6.93 -12.22
CA ASP A 318 -8.21 7.47 -10.89
C ASP A 318 -9.51 7.83 -10.14
N TYR A 319 -10.50 8.39 -10.84
CA TYR A 319 -11.82 8.67 -10.26
C TYR A 319 -12.51 7.39 -9.78
N TYR A 320 -12.54 6.35 -10.62
CA TYR A 320 -13.15 5.06 -10.28
C TYR A 320 -12.43 4.41 -9.09
N GLY A 321 -11.09 4.39 -9.09
CA GLY A 321 -10.28 3.89 -7.98
C GLY A 321 -10.49 4.66 -6.68
N ASP A 322 -10.67 5.99 -6.74
CA ASP A 322 -11.00 6.78 -5.56
C ASP A 322 -12.42 6.53 -5.06
N VAL A 323 -13.40 6.30 -5.94
CA VAL A 323 -14.76 5.93 -5.50
C VAL A 323 -14.71 4.61 -4.72
N ILE A 324 -14.06 3.59 -5.26
CA ILE A 324 -13.92 2.27 -4.62
C ILE A 324 -13.09 2.34 -3.33
N GLY A 325 -11.96 3.05 -3.38
CA GLY A 325 -11.03 3.22 -2.26
C GLY A 325 -11.45 4.26 -1.22
N THR A 326 -12.69 4.76 -1.23
CA THR A 326 -13.19 5.72 -0.24
C THR A 326 -14.46 5.24 0.44
N GLY A 327 -14.88 5.95 1.50
CA GLY A 327 -16.14 5.67 2.19
C GLY A 327 -17.39 5.77 1.29
N LEU A 328 -17.28 6.39 0.10
CA LEU A 328 -18.36 6.39 -0.89
C LEU A 328 -18.56 4.99 -1.50
N GLY A 329 -17.48 4.31 -1.88
CA GLY A 329 -17.51 2.93 -2.36
C GLY A 329 -18.10 2.00 -1.31
N LEU A 330 -17.64 2.11 -0.06
CA LEU A 330 -18.22 1.34 1.06
C LEU A 330 -19.73 1.57 1.20
N PHE A 331 -20.19 2.82 1.08
CA PHE A 331 -21.62 3.15 1.14
C PHE A 331 -22.40 2.51 -0.02
N ILE A 332 -21.89 2.62 -1.25
CA ILE A 332 -22.51 2.00 -2.43
C ILE A 332 -22.60 0.49 -2.24
N SER A 333 -21.53 -0.15 -1.79
CA SER A 333 -21.48 -1.58 -1.47
C SER A 333 -22.58 -1.96 -0.48
N VAL A 334 -22.68 -1.26 0.66
CA VAL A 334 -23.72 -1.51 1.67
C VAL A 334 -25.12 -1.39 1.07
N CYS A 335 -25.38 -0.37 0.24
CA CYS A 335 -26.67 -0.23 -0.44
C CYS A 335 -26.98 -1.40 -1.37
N VAL A 336 -25.99 -1.88 -2.15
CA VAL A 336 -26.17 -3.03 -3.05
C VAL A 336 -26.47 -4.30 -2.24
N PHE A 337 -25.76 -4.56 -1.15
CA PHE A 337 -26.01 -5.74 -0.31
C PHE A 337 -27.37 -5.69 0.40
N ILE A 338 -27.80 -4.50 0.86
CA ILE A 338 -29.14 -4.33 1.43
C ILE A 338 -30.21 -4.60 0.37
N ALA A 339 -30.02 -4.10 -0.86
CA ALA A 339 -30.96 -4.34 -1.96
C ALA A 339 -31.03 -5.83 -2.33
N TRP A 340 -29.88 -6.49 -2.49
CA TRP A 340 -29.79 -7.93 -2.76
C TRP A 340 -30.48 -8.75 -1.67
N PHE A 341 -30.18 -8.48 -0.39
CA PHE A 341 -30.82 -9.16 0.74
C PHE A 341 -32.34 -8.94 0.77
N SER A 342 -32.81 -7.72 0.47
CA SER A 342 -34.24 -7.40 0.45
C SER A 342 -35.01 -8.12 -0.65
N ILE A 343 -34.35 -8.46 -1.76
CA ILE A 343 -34.96 -9.20 -2.88
C ILE A 343 -35.03 -10.71 -2.59
N GLY A 344 -34.29 -11.21 -1.60
CA GLY A 344 -34.22 -12.64 -1.26
C GLY A 344 -35.56 -13.27 -0.97
N ASP A 345 -36.40 -12.60 -0.17
CA ASP A 345 -37.76 -13.08 0.14
C ASP A 345 -38.65 -13.18 -1.11
N VAL A 346 -38.57 -12.18 -1.99
CA VAL A 346 -39.34 -12.14 -3.25
C VAL A 346 -38.90 -13.25 -4.22
N MET A 347 -37.63 -13.62 -4.18
CA MET A 347 -37.06 -14.68 -5.02
C MET A 347 -37.00 -16.04 -4.32
N GLU A 348 -37.66 -16.17 -3.16
CA GLU A 348 -37.74 -17.39 -2.35
C GLU A 348 -36.36 -17.98 -2.00
N TRP A 349 -35.33 -17.14 -1.91
CA TRP A 349 -33.94 -17.56 -1.63
C TRP A 349 -33.40 -18.63 -2.61
N SER A 350 -33.90 -18.61 -3.86
CA SER A 350 -33.53 -19.58 -4.91
C SER A 350 -32.07 -19.49 -5.36
N ASP A 351 -31.59 -20.51 -6.08
CA ASP A 351 -30.24 -20.52 -6.68
C ASP A 351 -29.98 -19.32 -7.60
N SER A 352 -31.03 -18.84 -8.27
CA SER A 352 -30.94 -17.62 -9.10
C SER A 352 -30.68 -16.37 -8.25
N TRP A 353 -31.19 -16.30 -7.02
CA TRP A 353 -30.90 -15.20 -6.10
C TRP A 353 -29.44 -15.19 -5.63
N TRP A 354 -28.88 -16.37 -5.38
CA TRP A 354 -27.45 -16.57 -5.08
C TRP A 354 -26.56 -16.19 -6.28
N LEU A 355 -26.89 -16.67 -7.48
CA LEU A 355 -26.11 -16.38 -8.70
C LEU A 355 -26.09 -14.91 -9.11
N ILE A 356 -27.13 -14.13 -8.79
CA ILE A 356 -27.17 -12.68 -9.10
C ILE A 356 -26.06 -11.94 -8.37
N ILE A 357 -25.82 -12.23 -7.08
CA ILE A 357 -24.76 -11.54 -6.34
C ILE A 357 -23.38 -11.97 -6.82
N GLY A 358 -23.19 -13.26 -7.13
CA GLY A 358 -21.97 -13.78 -7.75
C GLY A 358 -21.67 -13.08 -9.08
N THR A 359 -22.67 -12.93 -9.93
CA THR A 359 -22.54 -12.23 -11.23
C THR A 359 -22.19 -10.76 -11.06
N TYR A 360 -22.88 -10.04 -10.17
CA TYR A 360 -22.56 -8.63 -9.90
C TYR A 360 -21.13 -8.47 -9.38
N THR A 361 -20.78 -9.24 -8.34
CA THR A 361 -19.46 -9.13 -7.69
C THR A 361 -18.33 -9.55 -8.63
N GLY A 362 -18.50 -10.61 -9.44
CA GLY A 362 -17.51 -11.04 -10.42
C GLY A 362 -17.28 -10.04 -11.56
N LEU A 363 -18.35 -9.41 -12.08
CA LEU A 363 -18.20 -8.37 -13.10
C LEU A 363 -17.49 -7.12 -12.57
N VAL A 364 -17.77 -6.72 -11.33
CA VAL A 364 -17.10 -5.58 -10.70
C VAL A 364 -15.66 -5.92 -10.32
N GLY A 365 -15.41 -7.06 -9.67
CA GLY A 365 -14.08 -7.56 -9.30
C GLY A 365 -13.15 -7.68 -10.50
N PHE A 366 -13.67 -8.11 -11.65
CA PHE A 366 -12.90 -8.11 -12.90
C PHE A 366 -12.43 -6.72 -13.32
N VAL A 367 -13.29 -5.69 -13.25
CA VAL A 367 -12.88 -4.31 -13.54
C VAL A 367 -11.90 -3.81 -12.49
N ASP A 368 -12.18 -4.08 -11.23
CA ASP A 368 -11.40 -3.65 -10.08
C ASP A 368 -9.98 -4.21 -10.15
N GLY A 369 -9.79 -5.48 -10.51
CA GLY A 369 -8.48 -6.08 -10.71
C GLY A 369 -7.60 -5.31 -11.70
N PHE A 370 -8.15 -4.86 -12.84
CA PHE A 370 -7.41 -4.04 -13.80
C PHE A 370 -7.15 -2.61 -13.31
N VAL A 371 -8.14 -1.98 -12.68
CA VAL A 371 -7.99 -0.62 -12.12
C VAL A 371 -6.95 -0.62 -11.02
N LEU A 372 -7.06 -1.55 -10.08
CA LEU A 372 -6.12 -1.79 -8.99
C LEU A 372 -4.71 -1.93 -9.58
N ARG A 373 -4.53 -2.79 -10.57
CA ARG A 373 -3.22 -2.99 -11.20
C ARG A 373 -2.67 -1.71 -11.84
N ASN A 374 -3.49 -0.94 -12.56
CA ASN A 374 -3.08 0.32 -13.18
C ASN A 374 -2.66 1.37 -12.14
N VAL A 375 -3.48 1.57 -11.10
CA VAL A 375 -3.24 2.54 -10.04
C VAL A 375 -1.96 2.17 -9.28
N TYR A 376 -1.80 0.90 -8.91
CA TYR A 376 -0.60 0.41 -8.23
C TYR A 376 0.66 0.69 -9.03
N PHE A 377 0.70 0.28 -10.30
CA PHE A 377 1.87 0.44 -11.13
C PHE A 377 2.31 1.90 -11.24
N ARG A 378 1.36 2.82 -11.41
CA ARG A 378 1.65 4.25 -11.52
C ARG A 378 2.13 4.85 -10.20
N GLN A 379 1.55 4.45 -9.08
CA GLN A 379 1.96 4.92 -7.76
C GLN A 379 3.32 4.36 -7.34
N ASP A 380 3.59 3.09 -7.63
CA ASP A 380 4.88 2.44 -7.36
C ASP A 380 6.00 3.12 -8.15
N LYS A 381 5.75 3.41 -9.43
CA LYS A 381 6.68 4.17 -10.27
C LYS A 381 6.96 5.57 -9.72
N LEU A 382 5.91 6.29 -9.30
CA LEU A 382 6.09 7.61 -8.68
C LEU A 382 6.94 7.51 -7.41
N LEU A 383 6.69 6.53 -6.55
CA LEU A 383 7.47 6.31 -5.34
C LEU A 383 8.95 6.03 -5.65
N ASP A 384 9.22 5.13 -6.60
CA ASP A 384 10.58 4.78 -7.02
C ASP A 384 11.34 6.00 -7.53
N GLU A 385 10.71 6.84 -8.38
CA GLU A 385 11.31 8.08 -8.85
C GLU A 385 11.64 9.04 -7.69
N GLN A 386 10.77 9.14 -6.67
CA GLN A 386 11.04 10.00 -5.50
C GLN A 386 12.11 9.43 -4.56
N PHE A 387 12.21 8.10 -4.45
CA PHE A 387 13.31 7.44 -3.74
C PHE A 387 14.64 7.66 -4.47
N ASP A 388 14.68 7.54 -5.79
CA ASP A 388 15.89 7.79 -6.59
C ASP A 388 16.41 9.22 -6.38
N VAL A 389 15.52 10.22 -6.37
CA VAL A 389 15.90 11.61 -6.06
C VAL A 389 16.50 11.74 -4.65
N LEU A 390 15.93 11.06 -3.65
CA LEU A 390 16.47 11.07 -2.29
C LEU A 390 17.84 10.39 -2.22
N ILE A 391 18.00 9.25 -2.89
CA ILE A 391 19.26 8.49 -2.98
C ILE A 391 20.34 9.34 -3.66
N ASP A 392 20.01 10.02 -4.74
CA ASP A 392 20.97 10.86 -5.48
C ASP A 392 21.41 12.09 -4.67
N ASN A 393 20.52 12.69 -3.89
CA ASN A 393 20.88 13.72 -2.92
C ASN A 393 21.86 13.20 -1.87
N ASP A 394 21.64 11.99 -1.34
CA ASP A 394 22.56 11.37 -0.38
C ASP A 394 23.93 11.12 -1.02
N LYS A 395 23.97 10.55 -2.23
CA LYS A 395 25.23 10.31 -2.96
C LYS A 395 26.02 11.61 -3.15
N ALA A 396 25.34 12.71 -3.48
CA ALA A 396 25.96 14.01 -3.65
C ALA A 396 26.61 14.51 -2.35
N ILE A 397 25.93 14.35 -1.21
CA ILE A 397 26.49 14.68 0.12
C ILE A 397 27.72 13.82 0.41
N PHE A 398 27.65 12.52 0.18
CA PHE A 398 28.78 11.60 0.39
C PHE A 398 29.99 11.94 -0.47
N GLN A 399 29.75 12.22 -1.75
CA GLN A 399 30.79 12.62 -2.69
C GLN A 399 31.48 13.91 -2.24
N TYR A 400 30.70 14.91 -1.80
CA TYR A 400 31.25 16.16 -1.29
C TYR A 400 32.09 15.97 -0.03
N LEU A 401 31.65 15.10 0.88
CA LEU A 401 32.36 14.78 2.12
C LEU A 401 33.56 13.82 1.92
N ASN A 402 33.83 13.35 0.70
CA ASN A 402 34.80 12.29 0.38
C ASN A 402 34.58 11.00 1.21
N LEU A 403 33.31 10.66 1.46
CA LEU A 403 32.93 9.44 2.16
C LEU A 403 32.70 8.29 1.19
N TYR A 404 33.12 7.09 1.59
CA TYR A 404 32.75 5.86 0.89
C TYR A 404 31.25 5.63 1.02
N LEU A 405 30.58 5.48 -0.12
CA LEU A 405 29.18 5.08 -0.14
C LEU A 405 29.09 3.64 0.40
N PRO A 406 28.28 3.38 1.44
CA PRO A 406 28.06 2.02 1.94
C PRO A 406 27.66 1.10 0.79
N GLU A 407 28.22 -0.11 0.77
CA GLU A 407 27.97 -1.09 -0.29
C GLU A 407 26.48 -1.36 -0.38
N GLN A 408 25.86 -1.04 -1.52
CA GLN A 408 24.45 -1.32 -1.74
C GLN A 408 24.28 -2.84 -1.74
N ASN A 409 23.31 -3.33 -0.98
CA ASN A 409 22.87 -4.71 -1.07
C ASN A 409 22.30 -4.92 -2.48
N ASN A 410 23.16 -5.27 -3.43
CA ASN A 410 22.81 -5.64 -4.79
C ASN A 410 22.12 -7.01 -4.77
N PHE A 411 20.92 -7.07 -4.20
CA PHE A 411 20.09 -8.24 -4.31
C PHE A 411 19.67 -8.40 -5.78
N ARG A 412 20.42 -9.31 -6.41
CA ARG A 412 20.01 -10.21 -7.49
C ARG A 412 20.02 -9.63 -8.91
N LYS A 413 20.90 -10.22 -9.74
CA LYS A 413 20.70 -10.29 -11.20
C LYS A 413 19.25 -10.69 -11.48
N ARG A 414 18.54 -9.89 -12.28
CA ARG A 414 17.14 -10.11 -12.67
C ARG A 414 16.98 -11.51 -13.28
N SER A 415 16.38 -12.44 -12.55
CA SER A 415 16.03 -13.77 -13.04
C SER A 415 15.08 -13.66 -14.24
N PHE A 416 15.12 -14.64 -15.15
CA PHE A 416 14.14 -14.75 -16.24
C PHE A 416 12.70 -14.66 -15.71
N SER A 417 12.44 -15.32 -14.58
CA SER A 417 11.16 -15.31 -13.90
C SER A 417 10.68 -13.91 -13.55
N GLN A 418 11.59 -13.07 -13.08
CA GLN A 418 11.29 -11.72 -12.66
C GLN A 418 11.06 -10.80 -13.86
N ARG A 419 11.77 -11.02 -14.98
CA ARG A 419 11.53 -10.30 -16.24
C ARG A 419 10.16 -10.63 -16.82
N LEU A 420 9.78 -11.91 -16.81
CA LEU A 420 8.49 -12.35 -17.30
C LEU A 420 7.35 -11.75 -16.46
N SER A 421 7.46 -11.81 -15.13
CA SER A 421 6.43 -11.23 -14.27
C SER A 421 6.33 -9.72 -14.38
N ASN A 422 7.45 -9.00 -14.55
CA ASN A 422 7.41 -7.55 -14.75
C ASN A 422 6.70 -7.21 -16.06
N LYS A 423 7.02 -7.89 -17.17
CA LYS A 423 6.33 -7.70 -18.45
C LYS A 423 4.83 -7.99 -18.35
N MET A 424 4.44 -9.08 -17.70
CA MET A 424 3.03 -9.41 -17.49
C MET A 424 2.35 -8.30 -16.69
N GLY A 425 3.02 -7.85 -15.63
CA GLY A 425 2.60 -6.74 -14.79
C GLY A 425 2.38 -5.44 -15.56
N ASP A 426 3.28 -5.10 -16.49
CA ASP A 426 3.23 -3.88 -17.31
C ASP A 426 2.05 -3.92 -18.29
N ILE A 427 1.79 -5.09 -18.90
CA ILE A 427 0.67 -5.28 -19.83
C ILE A 427 -0.66 -5.13 -19.09
N CYS A 428 -0.84 -5.82 -17.97
CA CYS A 428 -2.07 -5.78 -17.17
C CYS A 428 -2.30 -4.40 -16.54
N ALA A 429 -1.24 -3.65 -16.25
CA ALA A 429 -1.34 -2.29 -15.73
C ALA A 429 -1.62 -1.23 -16.80
N HIS A 430 -1.64 -1.57 -18.09
CA HIS A 430 -1.77 -0.57 -19.14
C HIS A 430 -3.19 0.05 -19.14
N PRO A 431 -3.35 1.38 -19.36
CA PRO A 431 -4.68 2.01 -19.39
C PRO A 431 -5.65 1.40 -20.41
N LEU A 432 -5.13 0.88 -21.52
CA LEU A 432 -5.95 0.16 -22.51
C LEU A 432 -6.48 -1.18 -21.99
N ALA A 433 -5.79 -1.84 -21.06
CA ALA A 433 -6.27 -3.06 -20.42
C ALA A 433 -7.47 -2.76 -19.52
N VAL A 434 -7.47 -1.62 -18.82
CA VAL A 434 -8.63 -1.13 -18.06
C VAL A 434 -9.80 -0.80 -18.99
N LEU A 435 -9.56 -0.11 -20.11
CA LEU A 435 -10.64 0.15 -21.08
C LEU A 435 -11.21 -1.16 -21.65
N PHE A 436 -10.34 -2.12 -21.96
CA PHE A 436 -10.73 -3.44 -22.43
C PHE A 436 -11.62 -4.15 -21.40
N SER A 437 -11.35 -4.07 -20.10
CA SER A 437 -12.18 -4.72 -19.09
C SER A 437 -13.62 -4.17 -19.08
N PHE A 438 -13.80 -2.85 -19.18
CA PHE A 438 -15.14 -2.25 -19.34
C PHE A 438 -15.86 -2.73 -20.60
N VAL A 439 -15.15 -2.81 -21.73
CA VAL A 439 -15.74 -3.29 -22.99
C VAL A 439 -16.16 -4.75 -22.87
N VAL A 440 -15.35 -5.60 -22.23
CA VAL A 440 -15.68 -7.01 -21.96
C VAL A 440 -16.92 -7.11 -21.07
N VAL A 441 -17.00 -6.36 -19.97
CA VAL A 441 -18.17 -6.37 -19.08
C VAL A 441 -19.44 -5.97 -19.82
N ILE A 442 -19.39 -4.90 -20.63
CA ILE A 442 -20.55 -4.49 -21.45
C ILE A 442 -20.94 -5.61 -22.43
N GLY A 443 -19.96 -6.24 -23.08
CA GLY A 443 -20.20 -7.37 -23.97
C GLY A 443 -20.87 -8.56 -23.27
N LEU A 444 -20.37 -8.94 -22.09
CA LEU A 444 -20.93 -10.00 -21.26
C LEU A 444 -22.38 -9.69 -20.85
N ILE A 445 -22.65 -8.46 -20.38
CA ILE A 445 -24.01 -8.02 -20.04
C ILE A 445 -24.94 -8.08 -21.25
N CYS A 446 -24.50 -7.67 -22.44
CA CYS A 446 -25.29 -7.76 -23.66
C CYS A 446 -25.61 -9.21 -24.05
N VAL A 447 -24.62 -10.10 -23.96
CA VAL A 447 -24.81 -11.54 -24.25
C VAL A 447 -25.76 -12.17 -23.24
N ALA A 448 -25.53 -11.97 -21.93
CA ALA A 448 -26.40 -12.48 -20.87
C ALA A 448 -27.83 -11.95 -20.98
N SER A 449 -28.01 -10.68 -21.35
CA SER A 449 -29.33 -10.10 -21.63
C SER A 449 -30.01 -10.77 -22.84
N GLY A 450 -29.25 -11.08 -23.91
CA GLY A 450 -29.75 -11.84 -25.04
C GLY A 450 -30.15 -13.29 -24.68
N MET A 451 -29.48 -13.86 -23.69
CA MET A 451 -29.79 -15.16 -23.08
C MET A 451 -30.86 -15.09 -21.98
N GLN A 452 -31.49 -13.92 -21.80
CA GLN A 452 -32.54 -13.68 -20.79
C GLN A 452 -32.10 -13.97 -19.36
N TRP A 453 -30.81 -13.80 -19.05
CA TRP A 453 -30.25 -14.06 -17.72
C TRP A 453 -30.54 -15.47 -17.18
N ASN A 454 -30.62 -16.47 -18.07
CA ASN A 454 -30.66 -17.87 -17.65
C ASN A 454 -29.35 -18.27 -16.93
N THR A 455 -29.34 -19.44 -16.30
CA THR A 455 -28.18 -19.95 -15.54
C THR A 455 -26.88 -19.89 -16.35
N THR A 456 -26.91 -20.35 -17.60
CA THR A 456 -25.75 -20.30 -18.49
C THR A 456 -25.27 -18.87 -18.77
N GLY A 457 -26.18 -17.92 -18.99
CA GLY A 457 -25.84 -16.51 -19.20
C GLY A 457 -25.24 -15.85 -17.96
N GLN A 458 -25.69 -16.22 -16.76
CA GLN A 458 -25.12 -15.77 -15.50
C GLN A 458 -23.72 -16.37 -15.26
N LEU A 459 -23.55 -17.68 -15.46
CA LEU A 459 -22.26 -18.36 -15.33
C LEU A 459 -21.22 -17.84 -16.36
N LEU A 460 -21.64 -17.52 -17.59
CA LEU A 460 -20.79 -16.90 -18.61
C LEU A 460 -20.23 -15.55 -18.14
N CYS A 461 -21.02 -14.78 -17.38
CA CYS A 461 -20.57 -13.52 -16.80
C CYS A 461 -19.64 -13.71 -15.60
N ASN A 462 -19.64 -14.88 -14.96
CA ASN A 462 -18.95 -15.12 -13.69
C ASN A 462 -17.64 -15.93 -13.86
N THR A 463 -17.68 -17.07 -14.55
CA THR A 463 -16.53 -17.98 -14.68
C THR A 463 -15.31 -17.31 -15.35
N PRO A 464 -15.44 -16.66 -16.53
CA PRO A 464 -14.29 -16.04 -17.18
C PRO A 464 -13.74 -14.86 -16.39
N THR A 465 -14.60 -14.09 -15.72
CA THR A 465 -14.20 -12.93 -14.93
C THR A 465 -13.43 -13.34 -13.69
N MET A 466 -13.93 -14.33 -12.94
CA MET A 466 -13.24 -14.86 -11.76
C MET A 466 -11.87 -15.45 -12.11
N ILE A 467 -11.76 -16.20 -13.21
CA ILE A 467 -10.48 -16.76 -13.67
C ILE A 467 -9.48 -15.64 -13.97
N ILE A 468 -9.91 -14.58 -14.66
CA ILE A 468 -9.00 -13.48 -14.98
C ILE A 468 -8.65 -12.68 -13.72
N GLU A 469 -9.60 -12.47 -12.81
CA GLU A 469 -9.37 -11.83 -11.52
C GLU A 469 -8.33 -12.60 -10.69
N GLY A 470 -8.49 -13.91 -10.53
CA GLY A 470 -7.53 -14.77 -9.81
C GLY A 470 -6.14 -14.70 -10.41
N PHE A 471 -6.04 -14.77 -11.74
CA PHE A 471 -4.78 -14.55 -12.45
C PHE A 471 -4.15 -13.18 -12.15
N LEU A 472 -4.94 -12.10 -12.23
CA LEU A 472 -4.44 -10.74 -11.95
C LEU A 472 -3.99 -10.59 -10.50
N LEU A 473 -4.68 -11.23 -9.55
CA LEU A 473 -4.37 -11.20 -8.13
C LEU A 473 -3.05 -11.92 -7.82
N ILE A 474 -2.80 -13.09 -8.41
CA ILE A 474 -1.51 -13.79 -8.31
C ILE A 474 -0.38 -12.95 -8.89
N VAL A 475 -0.59 -12.35 -10.08
CA VAL A 475 0.40 -11.45 -10.71
C VAL A 475 0.65 -10.22 -9.82
N LEU A 476 -0.39 -9.69 -9.17
CA LEU A 476 -0.29 -8.59 -8.22
C LEU A 476 0.55 -8.98 -7.00
N LEU A 477 0.28 -10.13 -6.39
CA LEU A 477 1.03 -10.65 -5.24
C LEU A 477 2.52 -10.82 -5.57
N HIS A 478 2.86 -11.43 -6.71
CA HIS A 478 4.26 -11.60 -7.11
C HIS A 478 4.98 -10.25 -7.27
N ALA A 479 4.38 -9.33 -8.03
CA ALA A 479 4.97 -8.01 -8.28
C ALA A 479 5.16 -7.24 -6.96
N HIS A 480 4.21 -7.38 -6.04
CA HIS A 480 4.20 -6.70 -4.77
C HIS A 480 5.26 -7.23 -3.80
N ASN A 481 5.41 -8.55 -3.69
CA ASN A 481 6.48 -9.17 -2.89
C ASN A 481 7.86 -8.70 -3.35
N MET A 482 8.03 -8.57 -4.67
CA MET A 482 9.26 -8.06 -5.25
C MET A 482 9.48 -6.57 -4.95
N SER A 483 8.49 -5.72 -5.22
CA SER A 483 8.57 -4.27 -5.01
C SER A 483 8.83 -3.93 -3.53
N ASN A 484 8.12 -4.56 -2.59
CA ASN A 484 8.35 -4.31 -1.17
C ASN A 484 9.70 -4.82 -0.67
N THR A 485 10.21 -5.93 -1.19
CA THR A 485 11.55 -6.38 -0.82
C THR A 485 12.59 -5.37 -1.25
N ASN A 486 12.48 -4.85 -2.48
CA ASN A 486 13.34 -3.75 -2.94
C ASN A 486 13.20 -2.51 -2.05
N ARG A 487 11.96 -2.14 -1.69
CA ARG A 487 11.68 -0.95 -0.88
C ARG A 487 12.22 -1.06 0.55
N ARG A 488 12.15 -2.24 1.18
CA ARG A 488 12.78 -2.48 2.49
C ARG A 488 14.29 -2.29 2.43
N VAL A 489 14.94 -2.87 1.41
CA VAL A 489 16.38 -2.73 1.21
C VAL A 489 16.75 -1.26 0.95
N GLN A 490 16.03 -0.56 0.08
CA GLN A 490 16.27 0.87 -0.18
C GLN A 490 16.14 1.73 1.09
N MET A 491 15.13 1.48 1.93
CA MET A 491 14.93 2.21 3.18
C MET A 491 16.03 1.90 4.21
N HIS A 492 16.44 0.64 4.31
CA HIS A 492 17.57 0.25 5.16
C HIS A 492 18.88 0.88 4.68
N ASP A 493 19.14 0.91 3.37
CA ASP A 493 20.30 1.59 2.81
C ASP A 493 20.29 3.11 3.12
N ILE A 494 19.11 3.75 3.14
CA ILE A 494 18.97 5.15 3.60
C ILE A 494 19.37 5.26 5.07
N LEU A 495 18.88 4.36 5.93
CA LEU A 495 19.24 4.33 7.35
C LEU A 495 20.75 4.23 7.55
N VAL A 496 21.39 3.28 6.88
CA VAL A 496 22.85 3.09 6.95
C VAL A 496 23.59 4.36 6.53
N ARG A 497 23.14 5.03 5.46
CA ARG A 497 23.72 6.32 5.04
C ARG A 497 23.53 7.42 6.09
N ARG A 498 22.36 7.52 6.73
CA ARG A 498 22.11 8.51 7.80
C ARG A 498 22.97 8.26 9.04
N LEU A 499 23.07 7.01 9.48
CA LEU A 499 23.93 6.64 10.60
C LEU A 499 25.40 6.93 10.31
N ARG A 500 25.84 6.71 9.06
CA ARG A 500 27.19 7.06 8.62
C ARG A 500 27.44 8.58 8.66
N LEU A 501 26.51 9.40 8.17
CA LEU A 501 26.62 10.86 8.26
C LEU A 501 26.66 11.35 9.72
N LEU A 502 25.87 10.73 10.59
CA LEU A 502 25.89 11.01 12.03
C LEU A 502 27.24 10.67 12.68
N GLN A 503 27.79 9.48 12.38
CA GLN A 503 29.11 9.08 12.87
C GLN A 503 30.21 10.04 12.39
N PHE A 504 30.23 10.34 11.09
CA PHE A 504 31.17 11.30 10.51
C PHE A 504 31.10 12.66 11.22
N THR A 505 29.90 13.18 11.42
CA THR A 505 29.70 14.48 12.06
C THR A 505 30.20 14.47 13.51
N ARG A 506 29.95 13.39 14.27
CA ARG A 506 30.46 13.25 15.64
C ARG A 506 31.98 13.27 15.72
N MET A 507 32.66 12.61 14.78
CA MET A 507 34.12 12.62 14.71
C MET A 507 34.64 14.04 14.41
N MET A 508 34.06 14.69 13.40
CA MET A 508 34.43 16.07 13.00
C MET A 508 34.24 17.09 14.13
N THR A 509 33.19 16.95 14.94
CA THR A 509 32.89 17.90 16.03
C THR A 509 33.48 17.48 17.38
N GLY A 510 34.33 16.44 17.43
CA GLY A 510 34.92 15.93 18.66
C GLY A 510 33.87 15.46 19.69
N SER A 511 32.68 15.08 19.24
CA SER A 511 31.54 14.67 20.08
C SER A 511 31.43 13.14 20.20
N GLU A 512 32.53 12.42 19.98
CA GLU A 512 32.59 10.98 20.21
C GLU A 512 32.24 10.65 21.68
N GLY A 513 31.31 9.70 21.88
CA GLY A 513 30.84 9.32 23.22
C GLY A 513 29.78 10.25 23.83
N SER A 514 29.47 11.39 23.22
CA SER A 514 28.29 12.17 23.61
C SER A 514 27.04 11.43 23.12
N THR A 515 26.33 10.76 24.02
CA THR A 515 24.92 10.46 23.78
C THR A 515 24.26 11.81 23.53
N VAL A 516 23.73 12.01 22.32
CA VAL A 516 22.65 12.98 22.18
C VAL A 516 21.55 12.36 23.02
N ILE A 517 21.48 12.78 24.29
CA ILE A 517 20.32 12.58 25.13
C ILE A 517 19.24 13.39 24.40
N ILE A 518 18.61 12.74 23.42
CA ILE A 518 17.20 12.97 23.18
C ILE A 518 16.61 12.45 24.48
N ASP A 519 16.57 13.32 25.51
CA ASP A 519 15.81 13.06 26.73
C ASP A 519 14.52 12.50 26.23
N GLU A 520 14.22 11.24 26.63
CA GLU A 520 13.13 10.44 26.12
C GLU A 520 12.02 11.36 25.65
N MET A 521 11.96 11.60 24.33
CA MET A 521 10.94 12.43 23.72
C MET A 521 9.66 11.62 23.85
N ASP A 522 9.10 11.62 25.05
CA ASP A 522 7.87 10.95 25.46
C ASP A 522 7.58 9.65 24.69
N LEU A 523 8.60 8.79 24.51
CA LEU A 523 8.46 7.48 23.87
C LEU A 523 7.70 6.53 24.79
N THR A 524 7.58 6.88 26.08
CA THR A 524 6.65 6.34 27.06
C THR A 524 5.19 6.47 26.65
N GLY A 525 4.82 7.51 25.88
CA GLY A 525 3.48 7.64 25.29
C GLY A 525 3.18 6.59 24.21
N LEU A 526 4.20 5.99 23.59
CA LEU A 526 4.04 4.94 22.57
C LEU A 526 4.07 3.52 23.16
N HIS A 527 4.88 3.27 24.20
CA HIS A 527 4.90 1.95 24.87
C HIS A 527 3.66 1.66 25.74
N ALA A 528 2.92 2.70 26.17
CA ALA A 528 1.69 2.51 26.93
C ALA A 528 0.49 2.05 26.08
N SER A 529 0.55 2.20 24.74
CA SER A 529 -0.54 1.78 23.84
C SER A 529 -0.41 0.34 23.34
N GLU A 530 0.76 -0.31 23.46
CA GLU A 530 0.96 -1.71 23.04
C GLU A 530 0.54 -2.74 24.10
N LYS A 531 0.08 -2.31 25.27
CA LYS A 531 -0.44 -3.21 26.33
C LYS A 531 -1.93 -3.10 26.63
N LYS A 532 -2.68 -2.32 25.84
CA LYS A 532 -4.15 -2.30 25.87
C LYS A 532 -4.72 -2.09 24.47
N HIS A 533 -4.78 -3.16 23.69
CA HIS A 533 -6.02 -3.67 23.10
C HIS A 533 -5.76 -4.92 22.27
#